data_AF-A0A2J7QRH1-F1
#
_entry.id   AF-A0A2J7QRH1-F1
#
_cell.length_a   1.000
_cell.length_b   1.000
_cell.length_c   1.000
_cell.angle_alpha   90.00
_cell.angle_beta   90.00
_cell.angle_gamma   90.00
#
_symmetry.space_group_name_H-M   'P 1'
#
loop_
_entity.id
_entity.type
_entity.pdbx_description
1 polymer ?
#
loop_
_entity_poly.entity_id
_entity_poly.type
_entity_poly.pdbx_seq_one_letter_code
_entity_poly.pdbx_strand_id
1 'polypeptide(L)'
;MFKILEDQYKLYEVGEHDWGMLTISDNILEELSELNCNKHMNHLVPLSHFFEQPQVSETEAQSSLWDASFIVSKVKNKDNDDSIPSTVMETEAVTGDGDEKRNIEGSVGMFVGNPGGDGLRNESLNLICHLDEQMATVEQLSNASEQQVAYVLSNLSDAGLCHVCTLLCSMSASEQSKLGSLVCRLLLVPRLQENGRESCSRTVINALVKFTKCLPHLSCTEVLLPVMLTPQTINEKDTVLQIITEALSSQHKENLLRSFLQCEPEKLDEWQIRLLQELISPTCGDTARQQLVQLLVTSANDLAHNTRFTKLLISVIQQLGPGAPPDVQQKLAEVVSNNKSVLKKAAKKALHAL
;
A
#
# COMPACT_ATOMS: atom_id res chain seq x y z
N MET A 1 -4.06 -20.71 41.93
CA MET A 1 -3.69 -19.93 40.73
C MET A 1 -4.84 -19.76 39.74
N PHE A 2 -5.86 -20.63 39.72
CA PHE A 2 -7.11 -20.45 38.95
C PHE A 2 -8.23 -19.68 39.68
N LYS A 3 -7.94 -19.02 40.81
CA LYS A 3 -8.95 -18.35 41.65
C LYS A 3 -8.70 -16.87 41.89
N ILE A 4 -7.72 -16.28 41.18
CA ILE A 4 -7.37 -14.86 41.28
C ILE A 4 -7.79 -14.10 40.01
N LEU A 5 -8.06 -14.80 38.90
CA LEU A 5 -8.44 -14.18 37.62
C LEU A 5 -9.96 -14.10 37.39
N GLU A 6 -10.78 -14.75 38.22
CA GLU A 6 -12.25 -14.77 38.06
C GLU A 6 -12.94 -13.57 38.73
N ASP A 7 -12.24 -12.82 39.59
CA ASP A 7 -12.83 -11.76 40.41
C ASP A 7 -12.68 -10.33 39.86
N GLN A 8 -12.12 -10.13 38.65
CA GLN A 8 -11.94 -8.77 38.10
C GLN A 8 -12.76 -8.40 36.86
N TYR A 9 -13.64 -9.27 36.36
CA TYR A 9 -14.58 -8.90 35.30
C TYR A 9 -16.03 -8.83 35.83
N LYS A 10 -16.30 -7.79 36.62
CA LYS A 10 -17.67 -7.32 36.85
C LYS A 10 -18.01 -6.23 35.83
N LEU A 11 -19.00 -6.53 35.01
CA LEU A 11 -19.65 -5.67 34.04
C LEU A 11 -19.99 -4.28 34.60
N TYR A 12 -19.66 -3.24 33.83
CA TYR A 12 -20.41 -1.98 33.80
C TYR A 12 -21.10 -1.90 32.44
N GLU A 13 -22.41 -2.10 32.42
CA GLU A 13 -23.30 -1.62 31.37
C GLU A 13 -23.82 -0.25 31.79
N VAL A 14 -23.35 0.85 31.19
CA VAL A 14 -24.13 2.11 31.03
C VAL A 14 -23.59 2.89 29.84
N GLY A 15 -24.42 3.07 28.81
CA GLY A 15 -24.64 4.35 28.09
C GLY A 15 -23.58 4.90 27.11
N GLU A 16 -23.95 4.85 25.83
CA GLU A 16 -23.71 5.82 24.74
C GLU A 16 -22.27 6.23 24.34
N HIS A 17 -21.93 5.87 23.09
CA HIS A 17 -21.00 6.49 22.14
C HIS A 17 -19.69 7.10 22.68
N ASP A 18 -18.65 6.26 22.78
CA ASP A 18 -17.28 6.66 22.44
C ASP A 18 -16.44 5.40 22.13
N TRP A 19 -15.82 5.32 20.95
CA TRP A 19 -14.92 4.20 20.62
C TRP A 19 -13.54 4.49 21.22
N GLY A 20 -13.36 4.13 22.48
CA GLY A 20 -12.07 4.18 23.17
C GLY A 20 -11.06 3.22 22.55
N MET A 21 -9.88 3.74 22.20
CA MET A 21 -8.70 2.93 21.91
C MET A 21 -8.40 1.99 23.09
N LEU A 22 -8.27 0.69 22.81
CA LEU A 22 -7.71 -0.28 23.75
C LEU A 22 -6.23 0.02 23.95
N THR A 23 -5.90 0.82 24.95
CA THR A 23 -4.53 0.92 25.47
C THR A 23 -4.24 -0.33 26.29
N ILE A 24 -3.43 -1.23 25.73
CA ILE A 24 -2.85 -2.33 26.50
C ILE A 24 -1.90 -1.70 27.52
N SER A 25 -2.15 -1.93 28.80
CA SER A 25 -1.31 -1.43 29.90
C SER A 25 0.12 -1.98 29.76
N ASP A 26 1.12 -1.13 29.96
CA ASP A 26 2.54 -1.47 29.85
C ASP A 26 2.94 -2.69 30.73
N ASN A 27 2.22 -2.90 31.85
CA ASN A 27 2.42 -4.06 32.73
C ASN A 27 2.11 -5.40 32.05
N ILE A 28 1.18 -5.44 31.08
CA ILE A 28 0.81 -6.66 30.35
C ILE A 28 1.90 -7.01 29.32
N LEU A 29 2.48 -5.98 28.70
CA LEU A 29 3.62 -6.17 27.78
C LEU A 29 4.86 -6.65 28.52
N GLU A 30 5.07 -6.18 29.75
CA GLU A 30 6.18 -6.63 30.62
C GLU A 30 5.98 -8.09 31.09
N GLU A 31 4.78 -8.47 31.57
CA GLU A 31 4.47 -9.87 31.93
C GLU A 31 4.57 -10.85 30.74
N LEU A 32 4.16 -10.43 29.54
CA LEU A 32 4.31 -11.24 28.32
C LEU A 32 5.78 -11.39 27.90
N SER A 33 6.62 -10.40 28.20
CA SER A 33 8.05 -10.47 27.94
C SER A 33 8.77 -11.43 28.90
N GLU A 34 8.31 -11.51 30.16
CA GLU A 34 8.86 -12.43 31.17
C GLU A 34 8.49 -13.90 30.88
N LEU A 35 7.30 -14.16 30.31
CA LEU A 35 6.88 -15.50 29.90
C LEU A 35 7.71 -16.09 28.74
N ASN A 36 8.48 -15.26 28.03
CA ASN A 36 9.29 -15.68 26.88
C ASN A 36 10.76 -16.03 27.24
N CYS A 37 11.11 -16.11 28.52
CA CYS A 37 12.46 -16.47 28.97
C CYS A 37 12.50 -17.74 29.82
N ASN A 38 12.91 -18.81 29.14
CA ASN A 38 13.56 -20.04 29.63
C ASN A 38 12.74 -21.09 30.40
N LYS A 39 12.84 -22.30 29.83
CA LYS A 39 12.51 -23.65 30.37
C LYS A 39 11.02 -23.98 30.45
N HIS A 40 10.47 -24.48 29.34
CA HIS A 40 9.83 -25.80 29.28
C HIS A 40 9.47 -26.10 27.80
N MET A 41 10.44 -26.60 27.04
CA MET A 41 10.16 -27.40 25.85
C MET A 41 9.63 -28.74 26.34
N ASN A 42 8.31 -28.93 26.26
CA ASN A 42 7.59 -30.18 25.97
C ASN A 42 6.16 -30.10 26.56
N HIS A 43 5.18 -30.27 25.67
CA HIS A 43 3.72 -30.20 25.86
C HIS A 43 3.10 -28.80 25.72
N LEU A 44 2.77 -28.43 24.48
CA LEU A 44 1.70 -27.48 24.20
C LEU A 44 0.63 -28.12 23.30
N VAL A 45 -0.58 -28.14 23.85
CA VAL A 45 -1.86 -28.32 23.17
C VAL A 45 -2.14 -27.06 22.32
N PRO A 46 -2.84 -27.16 21.17
CA PRO A 46 -3.06 -26.01 20.30
C PRO A 46 -3.96 -24.94 20.94
N LEU A 47 -3.52 -23.67 20.89
CA LEU A 47 -4.24 -22.45 21.29
C LEU A 47 -5.41 -22.08 20.35
N SER A 48 -6.04 -23.07 19.69
CA SER A 48 -7.09 -22.83 18.68
C SER A 48 -8.42 -22.36 19.25
N HIS A 49 -8.62 -22.38 20.58
CA HIS A 49 -9.88 -21.94 21.20
C HIS A 49 -9.92 -20.45 21.60
N PHE A 50 -8.85 -19.68 21.39
CA PHE A 50 -8.82 -18.26 21.82
C PHE A 50 -9.43 -17.27 20.81
N PHE A 51 -9.78 -17.71 19.60
CA PHE A 51 -10.31 -16.84 18.54
C PHE A 51 -11.70 -17.26 18.02
N GLU A 52 -12.46 -18.06 18.76
CA GLU A 52 -13.88 -18.29 18.43
C GLU A 52 -14.70 -17.08 18.90
N GLN A 53 -14.90 -16.12 18.00
CA GLN A 53 -15.96 -15.11 18.17
C GLN A 53 -17.35 -15.76 18.01
N PRO A 54 -18.38 -15.25 18.71
CA PRO A 54 -19.72 -15.80 18.65
C PRO A 54 -20.34 -15.58 17.27
N GLN A 55 -20.98 -16.62 16.72
CA GLN A 55 -21.84 -16.47 15.55
C GLN A 55 -23.01 -15.56 15.89
N VAL A 56 -23.06 -14.38 15.27
CA VAL A 56 -24.25 -13.53 15.22
C VAL A 56 -24.75 -13.52 13.78
N SER A 57 -26.03 -13.83 13.66
CA SER A 57 -26.81 -14.02 12.43
C SER A 57 -26.77 -12.83 11.48
N GLU A 58 -26.64 -13.14 10.19
CA GLU A 58 -26.77 -12.25 9.04
C GLU A 58 -28.12 -11.52 9.02
N THR A 59 -28.11 -10.18 9.09
CA THR A 59 -29.05 -9.33 8.34
C THR A 59 -28.49 -7.92 8.19
N GLU A 60 -28.17 -7.57 6.94
CA GLU A 60 -28.11 -6.23 6.33
C GLU A 60 -27.01 -5.20 6.70
N ALA A 61 -26.52 -4.56 5.63
CA ALA A 61 -25.69 -3.35 5.50
C ALA A 61 -24.17 -3.47 5.69
N GLN A 62 -23.50 -4.15 4.75
CA GLN A 62 -22.13 -3.78 4.34
C GLN A 62 -22.21 -2.57 3.39
N SER A 63 -21.84 -1.39 3.90
CA SER A 63 -21.51 -0.22 3.08
C SER A 63 -20.07 0.17 3.42
N SER A 64 -19.22 0.12 2.41
CA SER A 64 -17.76 0.17 2.42
C SER A 64 -17.17 1.50 2.89
N LEU A 65 -16.14 1.41 3.73
CA LEU A 65 -15.27 2.50 4.20
C LEU A 65 -14.24 2.97 3.13
N TRP A 66 -14.35 2.50 1.88
CA TRP A 66 -13.36 2.74 0.82
C TRP A 66 -13.87 3.61 -0.33
N ASP A 67 -15.11 4.10 -0.28
CA ASP A 67 -15.70 4.95 -1.34
C ASP A 67 -15.47 6.46 -1.14
N ALA A 68 -14.30 6.86 -0.61
CA ALA A 68 -13.88 8.26 -0.64
C ALA A 68 -13.38 8.61 -2.05
N SER A 69 -14.32 8.94 -2.93
CA SER A 69 -14.07 9.44 -4.28
C SER A 69 -13.34 10.79 -4.20
N PHE A 70 -12.10 10.87 -4.70
CA PHE A 70 -11.43 12.15 -4.92
C PHE A 70 -12.07 12.88 -6.11
N ILE A 71 -12.86 13.92 -5.84
CA ILE A 71 -13.32 14.85 -6.87
C ILE A 71 -12.14 15.74 -7.27
N VAL A 72 -11.42 15.33 -8.31
CA VAL A 72 -10.48 16.22 -9.02
C VAL A 72 -11.33 17.20 -9.82
N SER A 73 -11.41 18.44 -9.34
CA SER A 73 -12.05 19.54 -10.06
C SER A 73 -11.19 19.87 -11.28
N LYS A 74 -11.61 19.38 -12.46
CA LYS A 74 -11.00 19.72 -13.75
C LYS A 74 -11.28 21.21 -14.03
N VAL A 75 -10.24 22.03 -13.95
CA VAL A 75 -10.28 23.42 -14.41
C VAL A 75 -10.58 23.39 -15.92
N LYS A 76 -11.77 23.87 -16.30
CA LYS A 76 -12.15 24.07 -17.70
C LYS A 76 -11.25 25.17 -18.28
N ASN A 77 -10.26 24.77 -19.09
CA ASN A 77 -9.72 25.67 -20.10
C ASN A 77 -10.80 25.91 -21.15
N LYS A 78 -11.08 27.19 -21.37
CA LYS A 78 -12.05 27.69 -22.34
C LYS A 78 -11.32 27.78 -23.68
N ASP A 79 -11.51 26.78 -24.54
CA ASP A 79 -11.09 26.86 -25.92
C ASP A 79 -11.96 27.90 -26.64
N ASN A 80 -11.31 28.95 -27.16
CA ASN A 80 -11.89 29.84 -28.15
C ASN A 80 -11.80 29.14 -29.51
N ASP A 81 -12.95 28.79 -30.07
CA ASP A 81 -13.12 28.58 -31.50
C ASP A 81 -13.06 29.95 -32.19
N ASP A 82 -12.08 30.15 -33.07
CA ASP A 82 -12.22 31.08 -34.19
C ASP A 82 -11.54 30.49 -35.43
N SER A 83 -12.39 30.17 -36.40
CA SER A 83 -12.07 29.76 -37.75
C SER A 83 -11.49 30.93 -38.57
N ILE A 84 -10.34 30.72 -39.21
CA ILE A 84 -9.85 31.61 -40.29
C ILE A 84 -9.49 30.76 -41.52
N PRO A 85 -10.01 31.08 -42.72
CA PRO A 85 -9.52 30.51 -43.97
C PRO A 85 -8.30 31.29 -44.50
N SER A 86 -7.36 30.56 -45.10
CA SER A 86 -6.18 31.10 -45.78
C SER A 86 -6.53 31.81 -47.08
N THR A 87 -5.97 33.00 -47.30
CA THR A 87 -5.71 33.54 -48.65
C THR A 87 -4.45 34.40 -48.62
N VAL A 88 -3.65 34.28 -49.67
CA VAL A 88 -2.29 34.80 -49.86
C VAL A 88 -2.34 36.10 -50.68
N MET A 89 -1.59 37.13 -50.28
CA MET A 89 -0.60 37.92 -51.07
C MET A 89 -0.43 39.38 -50.61
N GLU A 90 0.85 39.74 -50.51
CA GLU A 90 1.53 41.00 -50.87
C GLU A 90 1.44 42.28 -49.98
N THR A 91 2.64 42.64 -49.47
CA THR A 91 3.32 43.95 -49.36
C THR A 91 2.56 45.20 -48.91
N GLU A 92 3.04 45.85 -47.84
CA GLU A 92 3.84 47.10 -47.87
C GLU A 92 4.13 47.61 -46.44
N ALA A 93 5.22 48.36 -46.30
CA ALA A 93 5.70 48.95 -45.07
C ALA A 93 5.03 50.30 -44.77
N VAL A 94 4.57 50.53 -43.53
CA VAL A 94 4.35 51.87 -42.97
C VAL A 94 4.58 51.85 -41.46
N THR A 95 5.43 52.76 -41.00
CA THR A 95 5.65 53.19 -39.60
C THR A 95 4.45 53.96 -39.07
N GLY A 96 4.04 53.70 -37.83
CA GLY A 96 2.96 54.44 -37.16
C GLY A 96 3.06 54.32 -35.65
N ASP A 97 3.52 55.41 -35.05
CA ASP A 97 3.53 55.76 -33.63
C ASP A 97 2.09 55.85 -33.09
N GLY A 98 1.87 55.48 -31.82
CA GLY A 98 0.51 55.47 -31.25
C GLY A 98 0.39 54.94 -29.83
N ASP A 99 0.68 55.83 -28.87
CA ASP A 99 0.26 55.77 -27.48
C ASP A 99 -1.24 55.44 -27.33
N GLU A 100 -1.58 54.41 -26.53
CA GLU A 100 -2.90 54.36 -25.89
C GLU A 100 -2.83 53.68 -24.51
N LYS A 101 -2.83 54.53 -23.48
CA LYS A 101 -3.06 54.19 -22.07
C LYS A 101 -4.46 53.61 -21.90
N ARG A 102 -4.57 52.36 -21.46
CA ARG A 102 -5.80 51.85 -20.85
C ARG A 102 -5.58 51.63 -19.36
N ASN A 103 -6.22 52.51 -18.59
CA ASN A 103 -6.44 52.35 -17.16
C ASN A 103 -7.24 51.08 -16.91
N ILE A 104 -6.66 50.15 -16.16
CA ILE A 104 -7.40 49.06 -15.51
C ILE A 104 -7.75 49.57 -14.12
N GLU A 105 -9.00 50.00 -13.92
CA GLU A 105 -9.55 50.25 -12.60
C GLU A 105 -9.65 48.92 -11.86
N GLY A 106 -8.73 48.72 -10.92
CA GLY A 106 -8.75 47.61 -9.98
C GLY A 106 -9.89 47.81 -8.98
N SER A 107 -10.92 46.99 -9.09
CA SER A 107 -11.90 46.81 -8.01
C SER A 107 -11.24 46.02 -6.89
N VAL A 108 -10.72 46.73 -5.88
CA VAL A 108 -10.26 46.15 -4.61
C VAL A 108 -11.49 45.67 -3.85
N GLY A 109 -11.87 44.42 -4.09
CA GLY A 109 -12.75 43.69 -3.18
C GLY A 109 -11.98 43.45 -1.88
N MET A 110 -12.25 44.24 -0.85
CA MET A 110 -11.85 43.93 0.52
C MET A 110 -12.59 42.67 0.96
N PHE A 111 -12.03 41.51 0.64
CA PHE A 111 -12.32 40.29 1.36
C PHE A 111 -11.80 40.48 2.78
N VAL A 112 -12.74 40.63 3.73
CA VAL A 112 -12.46 40.47 5.15
C VAL A 112 -12.14 38.99 5.35
N GLY A 113 -10.85 38.65 5.17
CA GLY A 113 -10.31 37.33 5.42
C GLY A 113 -10.45 37.02 6.90
N ASN A 114 -10.99 35.84 7.20
CA ASN A 114 -11.06 35.30 8.54
C ASN A 114 -9.60 35.07 9.03
N PRO A 115 -9.09 35.80 10.03
CA PRO A 115 -7.65 35.85 10.35
C PRO A 115 -7.08 34.55 10.95
N GLY A 116 -7.88 33.49 11.10
CA GLY A 116 -7.44 32.20 11.63
C GLY A 116 -6.93 31.21 10.58
N GLY A 117 -7.21 31.41 9.28
CA GLY A 117 -6.87 30.43 8.23
C GLY A 117 -5.44 30.55 7.67
N ASP A 118 -4.90 31.76 7.59
CA ASP A 118 -3.62 32.01 6.94
C ASP A 118 -2.41 31.51 7.75
N GLY A 119 -2.53 31.45 9.09
CA GLY A 119 -1.47 30.98 9.98
C GLY A 119 -1.11 29.50 9.74
N LEU A 120 -2.12 28.62 9.79
CA LEU A 120 -1.94 27.17 9.62
C LEU A 120 -1.40 26.80 8.24
N ARG A 121 -1.81 27.55 7.20
CA ARG A 121 -1.32 27.34 5.83
C ARG A 121 0.16 27.71 5.72
N ASN A 122 0.58 28.82 6.33
CA ASN A 122 1.98 29.23 6.31
C ASN A 122 2.89 28.26 7.07
N GLU A 123 2.45 27.74 8.23
CA GLU A 123 3.18 26.72 8.97
C GLU A 123 3.34 25.41 8.17
N SER A 124 2.28 25.00 7.46
CA SER A 124 2.32 23.82 6.60
C SER A 124 3.30 23.98 5.43
N LEU A 125 3.32 25.15 4.78
CA LEU A 125 4.26 25.44 3.69
C LEU A 125 5.71 25.46 4.19
N ASN A 126 5.97 26.04 5.37
CA ASN A 126 7.30 26.01 5.97
C ASN A 126 7.76 24.58 6.27
N LEU A 127 6.87 23.73 6.78
CA LEU A 127 7.20 22.32 7.04
C LEU A 127 7.48 21.54 5.75
N ILE A 128 6.74 21.79 4.66
CA ILE A 128 7.03 21.22 3.34
C ILE A 128 8.44 21.61 2.90
N CYS A 129 8.79 22.90 2.94
CA CYS A 129 10.13 23.37 2.56
C CYS A 129 11.22 22.70 3.40
N HIS A 130 11.06 22.66 4.73
CA HIS A 130 12.04 22.02 5.60
C HIS A 130 12.18 20.51 5.35
N LEU A 131 11.11 19.81 5.01
CA LEU A 131 11.17 18.39 4.67
C LEU A 131 11.89 18.19 3.33
N ASP A 132 11.60 19.00 2.32
CA ASP A 132 12.24 18.94 1.00
C ASP A 132 13.74 19.33 1.06
N GLU A 133 14.10 20.29 1.91
CA GLU A 133 15.48 20.69 2.19
C GLU A 133 16.20 19.75 3.18
N GLN A 134 15.51 18.71 3.68
CA GLN A 134 16.03 17.74 4.65
C GLN A 134 16.48 18.35 5.99
N MET A 135 15.91 19.49 6.35
CA MET A 135 16.17 20.23 7.59
C MET A 135 15.16 19.93 8.69
N ALA A 136 14.01 19.33 8.34
CA ALA A 136 12.98 19.01 9.32
C ALA A 136 13.42 17.94 10.33
N THR A 137 13.02 18.10 11.59
CA THR A 137 13.29 17.14 12.66
C THR A 137 12.10 16.23 12.93
N VAL A 138 12.35 15.13 13.66
CA VAL A 138 11.29 14.23 14.16
C VAL A 138 10.25 15.01 14.98
N GLU A 139 10.69 15.88 15.88
CA GLU A 139 9.81 16.68 16.74
C GLU A 139 8.86 17.58 15.95
N GLN A 140 9.35 18.21 14.87
CA GLN A 140 8.52 19.07 14.02
C GLN A 140 7.40 18.27 13.33
N LEU A 141 7.69 17.04 12.90
CA LEU A 141 6.69 16.17 12.28
C LEU A 141 5.73 15.56 13.31
N SER A 142 6.22 15.18 14.49
CA SER A 142 5.43 14.59 15.58
C SER A 142 4.46 15.58 16.25
N ASN A 143 4.84 16.86 16.30
CA ASN A 143 4.04 17.94 16.89
C ASN A 143 2.99 18.53 15.92
N ALA A 144 3.11 18.26 14.62
CA ALA A 144 2.13 18.71 13.64
C ALA A 144 0.77 18.01 13.87
N SER A 145 -0.31 18.74 13.63
CA SER A 145 -1.66 18.15 13.65
C SER A 145 -1.85 17.15 12.51
N GLU A 146 -2.75 16.18 12.65
CA GLU A 146 -3.01 15.19 11.59
C GLU A 146 -3.42 15.84 10.26
N GLN A 147 -4.22 16.92 10.33
CA GLN A 147 -4.64 17.69 9.15
C GLN A 147 -3.44 18.37 8.46
N GLN A 148 -2.53 18.94 9.25
CA GLN A 148 -1.29 19.52 8.74
C GLN A 148 -0.40 18.45 8.11
N VAL A 149 -0.20 17.31 8.78
CA VAL A 149 0.58 16.19 8.24
C VAL A 149 -0.02 15.70 6.92
N ALA A 150 -1.34 15.51 6.84
CA ALA A 150 -2.00 15.07 5.62
C ALA A 150 -1.78 16.05 4.45
N TYR A 151 -1.92 17.35 4.72
CA TYR A 151 -1.65 18.40 3.73
C TYR A 151 -0.18 18.41 3.30
N VAL A 152 0.75 18.35 4.25
CA VAL A 152 2.19 18.35 3.98
C VAL A 152 2.59 17.16 3.13
N LEU A 153 2.23 15.94 3.55
CA LEU A 153 2.58 14.70 2.84
C LEU A 153 2.09 14.66 1.39
N SER A 154 0.90 15.22 1.12
CA SER A 154 0.34 15.24 -0.23
C SER A 154 1.10 16.19 -1.19
N ASN A 155 1.93 17.09 -0.67
CA ASN A 155 2.61 18.13 -1.43
C ASN A 155 4.15 17.99 -1.45
N LEU A 156 4.71 16.94 -0.85
CA LEU A 156 6.17 16.75 -0.79
C LEU A 156 6.79 16.38 -2.14
N SER A 157 8.02 16.82 -2.36
CA SER A 157 8.85 16.32 -3.46
C SER A 157 9.41 14.92 -3.18
N ASP A 158 10.15 14.36 -4.15
CA ASP A 158 10.91 13.12 -3.96
C ASP A 158 11.97 13.27 -2.84
N ALA A 159 12.57 14.45 -2.67
CA ALA A 159 13.53 14.71 -1.61
C ALA A 159 12.86 14.68 -0.23
N GLY A 160 11.70 15.33 -0.10
CA GLY A 160 10.88 15.31 1.11
C GLY A 160 10.43 13.89 1.46
N LEU A 161 10.01 13.09 0.47
CA LEU A 161 9.69 11.68 0.69
C LEU A 161 10.88 10.90 1.25
N CYS A 162 12.06 11.04 0.64
CA CYS A 162 13.26 10.36 1.12
C CYS A 162 13.60 10.76 2.57
N HIS A 163 13.41 12.04 2.90
CA HIS A 163 13.64 12.55 4.24
C HIS A 163 12.63 12.00 5.25
N VAL A 164 11.32 12.00 4.92
CA VAL A 164 10.27 11.42 5.77
C VAL A 164 10.53 9.94 6.03
N CYS A 165 10.88 9.15 5.02
CA CYS A 165 11.27 7.76 5.21
C CYS A 165 12.43 7.62 6.20
N THR A 166 13.43 8.50 6.10
CA THR A 166 14.58 8.51 7.01
C THR A 166 14.20 8.91 8.44
N LEU A 167 13.36 9.93 8.61
CA LEU A 167 12.86 10.35 9.92
C LEU A 167 12.05 9.24 10.60
N LEU A 168 11.14 8.57 9.88
CA LEU A 168 10.38 7.44 10.42
C LEU A 168 11.30 6.31 10.91
N CYS A 169 12.36 5.99 10.17
CA CYS A 169 13.34 4.99 10.59
C CYS A 169 14.08 5.37 11.89
N SER A 170 14.10 6.65 12.27
CA SER A 170 14.78 7.19 13.45
C SER A 170 13.83 7.53 14.61
N MET A 171 12.52 7.43 14.41
CA MET A 171 11.50 7.68 15.42
C MET A 171 11.39 6.57 16.47
N SER A 172 10.80 6.89 17.62
CA SER A 172 10.39 5.87 18.59
C SER A 172 9.26 4.99 18.05
N ALA A 173 9.05 3.81 18.62
CA ALA A 173 7.98 2.89 18.19
C ALA A 173 6.57 3.51 18.31
N SER A 174 6.33 4.33 19.34
CA SER A 174 5.07 5.05 19.55
C SER A 174 4.82 6.06 18.43
N GLU A 175 5.83 6.86 18.08
CA GLU A 175 5.74 7.83 16.98
C GLU A 175 5.60 7.15 15.61
N GLN A 176 6.32 6.05 15.40
CA GLN A 176 6.18 5.22 14.20
C GLN A 176 4.77 4.66 14.06
N SER A 177 4.14 4.23 15.15
CA SER A 177 2.75 3.77 15.14
C SER A 177 1.79 4.91 14.79
N LYS A 178 1.98 6.09 15.37
CA LYS A 178 1.15 7.28 15.12
C LYS A 178 1.26 7.79 13.68
N LEU A 179 2.48 8.00 13.18
CA LEU A 179 2.72 8.64 11.88
C LEU A 179 2.91 7.66 10.73
N GLY A 180 3.38 6.44 11.01
CA GLY A 180 3.75 5.46 9.99
C GLY A 180 2.61 5.11 9.05
N SER A 181 1.42 4.80 9.58
CA SER A 181 0.25 4.50 8.73
C SER A 181 -0.19 5.71 7.90
N LEU A 182 -0.13 6.93 8.44
CA LEU A 182 -0.45 8.15 7.69
C LEU A 182 0.53 8.36 6.54
N VAL A 183 1.84 8.22 6.79
CA VAL A 183 2.86 8.33 5.75
C VAL A 183 2.68 7.25 4.68
N CYS A 184 2.42 6.00 5.08
CA CYS A 184 2.18 4.93 4.13
C CYS A 184 0.97 5.23 3.22
N ARG A 185 -0.17 5.61 3.81
CA ARG A 185 -1.43 5.82 3.08
C ARG A 185 -1.48 7.13 2.28
N LEU A 186 -0.91 8.22 2.78
CA LEU A 186 -1.03 9.54 2.16
C LEU A 186 0.16 9.93 1.28
N LEU A 187 1.31 9.27 1.46
CA LEU A 187 2.51 9.54 0.67
C LEU A 187 2.95 8.30 -0.13
N LEU A 188 3.29 7.19 0.52
CA LEU A 188 3.97 6.08 -0.16
C LEU A 188 3.07 5.32 -1.13
N VAL A 189 1.85 4.96 -0.72
CA VAL A 189 0.88 4.24 -1.57
C VAL A 189 0.48 5.10 -2.78
N PRO A 190 0.05 6.37 -2.62
CA PRO A 190 -0.24 7.24 -3.77
C PRO A 190 0.95 7.37 -4.71
N ARG A 191 2.17 7.55 -4.19
CA ARG A 191 3.38 7.62 -5.01
C ARG A 191 3.62 6.33 -5.81
N LEU A 192 3.40 5.18 -5.19
CA LEU A 192 3.48 3.87 -5.85
C LEU A 192 2.29 3.58 -6.76
N GLN A 193 1.19 4.31 -6.70
CA GLN A 193 0.01 4.11 -7.57
C GLN A 193 -0.16 5.18 -8.66
N GLU A 194 0.45 6.36 -8.52
CA GLU A 194 0.35 7.51 -9.44
C GLU A 194 0.69 7.11 -10.88
N ASN A 195 -0.31 7.10 -11.76
CA ASN A 195 -0.15 6.76 -13.17
C ASN A 195 0.40 7.96 -13.95
N GLY A 196 1.39 7.73 -14.81
CA GLY A 196 1.92 8.75 -15.72
C GLY A 196 3.03 9.65 -15.15
N ARG A 197 3.54 9.37 -13.94
CA ARG A 197 4.83 9.93 -13.48
C ARG A 197 6.00 9.16 -14.08
N GLU A 198 7.12 9.87 -14.24
CA GLU A 198 8.43 9.24 -14.47
C GLU A 198 8.69 8.16 -13.40
N SER A 199 9.34 7.07 -13.80
CA SER A 199 9.73 5.98 -12.90
C SER A 199 10.40 6.53 -11.64
N CYS A 200 10.13 5.94 -10.46
CA CYS A 200 10.74 6.37 -9.20
C CYS A 200 12.26 6.53 -9.35
N SER A 201 12.78 7.69 -8.95
CA SER A 201 14.22 7.93 -8.98
C SER A 201 14.96 6.90 -8.12
N ARG A 202 16.23 6.63 -8.45
CA ARG A 202 17.05 5.68 -7.69
C ARG A 202 17.14 6.06 -6.20
N THR A 203 17.13 7.35 -5.89
CA THR A 203 17.14 7.85 -4.50
C THR A 203 15.86 7.46 -3.77
N VAL A 204 14.69 7.63 -4.41
CA VAL A 204 13.40 7.20 -3.84
C VAL A 204 13.37 5.69 -3.63
N ILE A 205 13.81 4.91 -4.62
CA ILE A 205 13.88 3.44 -4.48
C ILE A 205 14.76 3.05 -3.28
N ASN A 206 15.94 3.66 -3.12
CA ASN A 206 16.82 3.39 -1.99
C ASN A 206 16.16 3.77 -0.64
N ALA A 207 15.43 4.89 -0.59
CA ALA A 207 14.69 5.30 0.60
C ALA A 207 13.58 4.30 0.96
N LEU A 208 12.82 3.82 -0.03
CA LEU A 208 11.79 2.80 0.15
C LEU A 208 12.37 1.45 0.60
N VAL A 209 13.52 1.06 0.06
CA VAL A 209 14.24 -0.15 0.51
C VAL A 209 14.71 0.00 1.96
N LYS A 210 15.26 1.16 2.33
CA LYS A 210 15.68 1.43 3.72
C LYS A 210 14.48 1.41 4.66
N PHE A 211 13.40 2.10 4.29
CA PHE A 211 12.12 2.09 5.01
C PHE A 211 11.62 0.66 5.22
N THR A 212 11.66 -0.17 4.17
CA THR A 212 11.20 -1.57 4.21
C THR A 212 12.01 -2.44 5.16
N LYS A 213 13.33 -2.22 5.22
CA LYS A 213 14.20 -2.94 6.15
C LYS A 213 14.00 -2.51 7.60
N CYS A 214 13.74 -1.22 7.84
CA CYS A 214 13.52 -0.68 9.17
C CYS A 214 12.11 -0.98 9.71
N LEU A 215 11.10 -0.91 8.85
CA LEU A 215 9.68 -1.01 9.20
C LEU A 215 8.99 -2.06 8.31
N PRO A 216 9.42 -3.33 8.37
CA PRO A 216 8.93 -4.37 7.45
C PRO A 216 7.44 -4.67 7.65
N HIS A 217 6.93 -4.57 8.89
CA HIS A 217 5.50 -4.75 9.16
C HIS A 217 4.65 -3.71 8.44
N LEU A 218 4.93 -2.42 8.63
CA LEU A 218 4.21 -1.33 7.94
C LEU A 218 4.35 -1.45 6.42
N SER A 219 5.53 -1.82 5.94
CA SER A 219 5.76 -1.99 4.50
C SER A 219 4.92 -3.11 3.91
N CYS A 220 4.70 -4.20 4.64
CA CYS A 220 3.81 -5.28 4.20
C CYS A 220 2.34 -4.85 4.25
N THR A 221 1.86 -4.34 5.40
CA THR A 221 0.41 -4.15 5.64
C THR A 221 -0.13 -2.83 5.11
N GLU A 222 0.65 -1.75 5.14
CA GLU A 222 0.19 -0.40 4.80
C GLU A 222 0.71 0.08 3.43
N VAL A 223 1.64 -0.64 2.80
CA VAL A 223 2.20 -0.27 1.49
C VAL A 223 1.99 -1.36 0.46
N LEU A 224 2.69 -2.49 0.58
CA LEU A 224 2.69 -3.53 -0.45
C LEU A 224 1.33 -4.20 -0.60
N LEU A 225 0.65 -4.56 0.50
CA LEU A 225 -0.67 -5.19 0.43
C LEU A 225 -1.72 -4.27 -0.22
N PRO A 226 -1.91 -2.99 0.20
CA PRO A 226 -2.83 -2.09 -0.48
C PRO A 226 -2.51 -1.90 -1.96
N VAL A 227 -1.22 -1.79 -2.32
CA VAL A 227 -0.81 -1.69 -3.72
C VAL A 227 -1.16 -2.96 -4.49
N MET A 228 -0.92 -4.14 -3.93
CA MET A 228 -1.27 -5.44 -4.50
C MET A 228 -2.77 -5.63 -4.72
N LEU A 229 -3.62 -5.09 -3.85
CA LEU A 229 -5.07 -5.23 -3.93
C LEU A 229 -5.75 -4.19 -4.84
N THR A 230 -5.01 -3.18 -5.29
CA THR A 230 -5.59 -2.10 -6.10
C THR A 230 -5.57 -2.48 -7.60
N PRO A 231 -6.72 -2.49 -8.30
CA PRO A 231 -6.83 -2.96 -9.69
C PRO A 231 -6.28 -1.98 -10.75
N GLN A 232 -5.53 -0.95 -10.34
CA GLN A 232 -4.99 0.04 -11.28
C GLN A 232 -3.82 -0.54 -12.08
N THR A 233 -3.71 -0.17 -13.36
CA THR A 233 -2.68 -0.66 -14.28
C THR A 233 -1.30 -0.12 -13.90
N ILE A 234 -0.60 -0.84 -13.03
CA ILE A 234 0.78 -0.55 -12.61
C ILE A 234 1.75 -1.16 -13.65
N ASN A 235 1.72 -0.68 -14.90
CA ASN A 235 2.51 -1.31 -15.97
C ASN A 235 4.02 -1.06 -15.87
N GLU A 236 4.46 0.01 -15.20
CA GLU A 236 5.90 0.39 -15.11
C GLU A 236 6.51 0.26 -13.72
N LYS A 237 5.73 -0.10 -12.70
CA LYS A 237 6.22 -0.15 -11.29
C LYS A 237 6.43 -1.56 -10.76
N ASP A 238 6.33 -2.57 -11.64
CA ASP A 238 6.63 -3.97 -11.30
C ASP A 238 8.05 -4.11 -10.72
N THR A 239 9.01 -3.37 -11.27
CA THR A 239 10.41 -3.43 -10.89
C THR A 239 10.67 -2.72 -9.55
N VAL A 240 10.01 -1.59 -9.29
CA VAL A 240 10.12 -0.89 -8.00
C VAL A 240 9.53 -1.75 -6.89
N LEU A 241 8.33 -2.29 -7.10
CA LEU A 241 7.68 -3.17 -6.12
C LEU A 241 8.48 -4.45 -5.91
N GLN A 242 9.10 -5.00 -6.96
CA GLN A 242 9.99 -6.13 -6.84
C GLN A 242 11.21 -5.80 -5.96
N ILE A 243 11.91 -4.70 -6.22
CA ILE A 243 13.08 -4.28 -5.43
C ILE A 243 12.72 -4.05 -3.95
N ILE A 244 11.56 -3.44 -3.69
CA ILE A 244 11.05 -3.24 -2.34
C ILE A 244 10.74 -4.58 -1.67
N THR A 245 10.07 -5.50 -2.39
CA THR A 245 9.74 -6.83 -1.88
C THR A 245 10.97 -7.68 -1.60
N GLU A 246 12.02 -7.56 -2.42
CA GLU A 246 13.32 -8.22 -2.22
C GLU A 246 14.02 -7.77 -0.91
N ALA A 247 13.70 -6.58 -0.40
CA ALA A 247 14.25 -6.09 0.86
C ALA A 247 13.64 -6.75 2.11
N LEU A 248 12.53 -7.48 1.97
CA LEU A 248 11.87 -8.19 3.06
C LEU A 248 12.58 -9.51 3.41
N SER A 249 12.57 -9.88 4.69
CA SER A 249 12.98 -11.23 5.10
C SER A 249 11.96 -12.28 4.66
N SER A 250 12.38 -13.54 4.57
CA SER A 250 11.51 -14.65 4.14
C SER A 250 10.21 -14.75 4.96
N GLN A 251 10.28 -14.51 6.28
CA GLN A 251 9.10 -14.52 7.15
C GLN A 251 8.10 -13.41 6.78
N HIS A 252 8.58 -12.19 6.50
CA HIS A 252 7.71 -11.10 6.10
C HIS A 252 7.10 -11.33 4.71
N LYS A 253 7.87 -11.91 3.78
CA LYS A 253 7.36 -12.32 2.45
C LYS A 253 6.24 -13.35 2.56
N GLU A 254 6.43 -14.37 3.39
CA GLU A 254 5.41 -15.39 3.63
C GLU A 254 4.13 -14.79 4.25
N ASN A 255 4.28 -13.88 5.22
CA ASN A 255 3.16 -13.19 5.85
C ASN A 255 2.41 -12.29 4.85
N LEU A 256 3.13 -11.58 3.99
CA LEU A 256 2.54 -10.75 2.94
C LEU A 256 1.76 -11.61 1.93
N LEU A 257 2.32 -12.74 1.49
CA LEU A 257 1.62 -13.70 0.62
C LEU A 257 0.33 -14.20 1.27
N ARG A 258 0.39 -14.63 2.54
CA ARG A 258 -0.77 -15.11 3.28
C ARG A 258 -1.85 -14.02 3.37
N SER A 259 -1.46 -12.79 3.72
CA SER A 259 -2.38 -11.66 3.86
C SER A 259 -3.05 -11.33 2.53
N PHE A 260 -2.29 -11.33 1.44
CA PHE A 260 -2.83 -11.11 0.09
C PHE A 260 -3.86 -12.19 -0.30
N LEU A 261 -3.56 -13.47 -0.03
CA LEU A 261 -4.46 -14.58 -0.36
C LEU A 261 -5.72 -14.63 0.53
N GLN A 262 -5.62 -14.16 1.77
CA GLN A 262 -6.77 -14.01 2.68
C GLN A 262 -7.77 -12.97 2.22
N CYS A 263 -7.36 -12.01 1.38
CA CYS A 263 -8.27 -11.05 0.74
C CYS A 263 -9.04 -11.65 -0.45
N GLU A 264 -8.82 -12.92 -0.77
CA GLU A 264 -9.52 -13.68 -1.83
C GLU A 264 -9.57 -12.92 -3.18
N PRO A 265 -8.41 -12.54 -3.75
CA PRO A 265 -8.38 -11.86 -5.03
C PRO A 265 -9.06 -12.74 -6.11
N GLU A 266 -9.96 -12.15 -6.89
CA GLU A 266 -10.73 -12.89 -7.90
C GLU A 266 -9.84 -13.47 -8.99
N LYS A 267 -8.87 -12.67 -9.44
CA LYS A 267 -7.95 -12.98 -10.54
C LYS A 267 -6.57 -12.38 -10.31
N LEU A 268 -5.59 -12.99 -10.95
CA LEU A 268 -4.21 -12.54 -10.97
C LEU A 268 -3.95 -11.60 -12.16
N ASP A 269 -3.49 -10.40 -11.87
CA ASP A 269 -3.01 -9.47 -12.89
C ASP A 269 -1.57 -9.80 -13.32
N GLU A 270 -1.22 -9.47 -14.56
CA GLU A 270 0.10 -9.78 -15.12
C GLU A 270 1.27 -9.18 -14.31
N TRP A 271 1.09 -7.97 -13.77
CA TRP A 271 2.13 -7.29 -13.00
C TRP A 271 2.38 -7.96 -11.64
N GLN A 272 1.35 -8.56 -11.03
CA GLN A 272 1.45 -9.28 -9.75
C GLN A 272 2.26 -10.57 -9.87
N ILE A 273 2.37 -11.16 -11.07
CA ILE A 273 3.06 -12.45 -11.29
C ILE A 273 4.51 -12.41 -10.76
N ARG A 274 5.24 -11.33 -11.02
CA ARG A 274 6.64 -11.20 -10.57
C ARG A 274 6.72 -11.08 -9.05
N LEU A 275 5.81 -10.33 -8.44
CA LEU A 275 5.75 -10.20 -6.99
C LEU A 275 5.44 -11.54 -6.34
N LEU A 276 4.44 -12.26 -6.83
CA LEU A 276 4.12 -13.60 -6.30
C LEU A 276 5.29 -14.57 -6.43
N GLN A 277 6.07 -14.52 -7.52
CA GLN A 277 7.28 -15.34 -7.66
C GLN A 277 8.28 -15.08 -6.53
N GLU A 278 8.44 -13.83 -6.11
CA GLU A 278 9.34 -13.44 -5.01
C GLU A 278 8.79 -13.72 -3.61
N LEU A 279 7.47 -13.86 -3.49
CA LEU A 279 6.79 -14.09 -2.22
C LEU A 279 6.61 -15.58 -1.90
N ILE A 280 6.65 -16.47 -2.89
CA ILE A 280 6.51 -17.91 -2.67
C ILE A 280 7.70 -18.43 -1.85
N SER A 281 7.37 -19.24 -0.84
CA SER A 281 8.32 -19.93 0.03
C SER A 281 7.86 -21.38 0.22
N PRO A 282 8.78 -22.36 0.34
CA PRO A 282 8.42 -23.74 0.66
C PRO A 282 7.75 -23.91 2.03
N THR A 283 7.85 -22.91 2.91
CA THR A 283 7.21 -22.88 4.24
C THR A 283 5.75 -22.43 4.21
N CYS A 284 5.18 -22.18 3.03
CA CYS A 284 3.79 -21.75 2.90
C CYS A 284 2.84 -22.82 3.45
N GLY A 285 2.00 -22.43 4.42
CA GLY A 285 1.03 -23.34 5.04
C GLY A 285 -0.04 -23.83 4.06
N ASP A 286 -0.71 -24.95 4.40
CA ASP A 286 -1.66 -25.65 3.54
C ASP A 286 -2.78 -24.76 2.99
N THR A 287 -3.35 -23.91 3.82
CA THR A 287 -4.43 -22.98 3.44
C THR A 287 -3.96 -22.00 2.37
N ALA A 288 -2.81 -21.33 2.59
CA ALA A 288 -2.27 -20.37 1.64
C ALA A 288 -1.85 -21.07 0.33
N ARG A 289 -1.31 -22.28 0.41
CA ARG A 289 -1.02 -23.12 -0.76
C ARG A 289 -2.29 -23.42 -1.57
N GLN A 290 -3.37 -23.84 -0.92
CA GLN A 290 -4.66 -24.11 -1.59
C GLN A 290 -5.24 -22.85 -2.24
N GLN A 291 -5.23 -21.72 -1.53
CA GLN A 291 -5.69 -20.43 -2.05
C GLN A 291 -4.87 -19.96 -3.25
N LEU A 292 -3.54 -20.08 -3.19
CA LEU A 292 -2.67 -19.72 -4.31
C LEU A 292 -2.94 -20.58 -5.55
N VAL A 293 -3.08 -21.90 -5.37
CA VAL A 293 -3.41 -22.79 -6.50
C VAL A 293 -4.79 -22.48 -7.06
N GLN A 294 -5.77 -22.15 -6.22
CA GLN A 294 -7.08 -21.72 -6.67
C GLN A 294 -7.01 -20.43 -7.50
N LEU A 295 -6.22 -19.44 -7.06
CA LEU A 295 -5.98 -18.21 -7.82
C LEU A 295 -5.31 -18.47 -9.18
N LEU A 296 -4.37 -19.42 -9.25
CA LEU A 296 -3.78 -19.84 -10.52
C LEU A 296 -4.81 -20.49 -11.45
N VAL A 297 -5.71 -21.31 -10.91
CA VAL A 297 -6.79 -21.94 -11.69
C VAL A 297 -7.73 -20.90 -12.27
N THR A 298 -8.21 -19.94 -11.47
CA THR A 298 -9.13 -18.89 -11.94
C THR A 298 -8.49 -17.98 -13.00
N SER A 299 -7.17 -17.81 -12.94
CA SER A 299 -6.40 -16.95 -13.86
C SER A 299 -5.84 -17.69 -15.09
N ALA A 300 -5.94 -19.02 -15.13
CA ALA A 300 -5.24 -19.86 -16.10
C ALA A 300 -5.64 -19.58 -17.55
N ASN A 301 -6.93 -19.28 -17.80
CA ASN A 301 -7.45 -19.02 -19.13
C ASN A 301 -6.92 -17.71 -19.71
N ASP A 302 -6.96 -16.65 -18.90
CA ASP A 302 -6.54 -15.31 -19.30
C ASP A 302 -5.01 -15.24 -19.49
N LEU A 303 -4.26 -15.98 -18.68
CA LEU A 303 -2.80 -16.00 -18.69
C LEU A 303 -2.19 -17.22 -19.41
N ALA A 304 -2.98 -17.99 -20.18
CA ALA A 304 -2.56 -19.26 -20.77
C ALA A 304 -1.31 -19.14 -21.66
N HIS A 305 -1.17 -18.04 -22.38
CA HIS A 305 -0.04 -17.75 -23.28
C HIS A 305 1.12 -17.01 -22.59
N ASN A 306 0.93 -16.56 -21.36
CA ASN A 306 1.89 -15.72 -20.66
C ASN A 306 3.07 -16.54 -20.12
N THR A 307 4.28 -16.22 -20.58
CA THR A 307 5.51 -16.94 -20.16
C THR A 307 5.85 -16.68 -18.69
N ARG A 308 5.59 -15.48 -18.15
CA ARG A 308 5.80 -15.15 -16.73
C ARG A 308 4.87 -15.97 -15.85
N PHE A 309 3.61 -16.11 -16.25
CA PHE A 309 2.64 -16.97 -15.57
C PHE A 309 3.12 -18.42 -15.52
N THR A 310 3.63 -18.97 -16.63
CA THR A 310 4.17 -20.33 -16.62
C THR A 310 5.40 -20.48 -15.73
N LYS A 311 6.26 -19.46 -15.63
CA LYS A 311 7.37 -19.47 -14.65
C LYS A 311 6.84 -19.49 -13.21
N LEU A 312 5.80 -18.72 -12.91
CA LEU A 312 5.17 -18.72 -11.59
C LEU A 312 4.58 -20.10 -11.27
N LEU A 313 3.87 -20.70 -12.23
CA LEU A 313 3.35 -22.06 -12.11
C LEU A 313 4.46 -23.08 -11.82
N ILE A 314 5.60 -23.00 -12.53
CA ILE A 314 6.76 -23.86 -12.27
C ILE A 314 7.29 -23.65 -10.85
N SER A 315 7.45 -22.41 -10.41
CA SER A 315 7.90 -22.09 -9.05
C SER A 315 6.95 -22.64 -7.99
N VAL A 316 5.63 -22.50 -8.19
CA VAL A 316 4.60 -23.07 -7.29
C VAL A 316 4.71 -24.59 -7.24
N ILE A 317 4.81 -25.26 -8.39
CA ILE A 317 4.98 -26.73 -8.44
C ILE A 317 6.23 -27.13 -7.65
N GLN A 318 7.38 -26.50 -7.92
CA GLN A 318 8.64 -26.90 -7.31
C GLN A 318 8.70 -26.64 -5.80
N GLN A 319 8.17 -25.50 -5.35
CA GLN A 319 8.28 -25.08 -3.95
C GLN A 319 7.12 -25.61 -3.09
N LEU A 320 5.92 -25.72 -3.65
CA LEU A 320 4.69 -26.04 -2.90
C LEU A 320 4.11 -27.41 -3.25
N GLY A 321 4.54 -28.01 -4.35
CA GLY A 321 4.08 -29.33 -4.80
C GLY A 321 4.53 -30.50 -3.93
N PRO A 322 5.78 -30.54 -3.41
CA PRO A 322 6.19 -31.59 -2.47
C PRO A 322 5.27 -31.61 -1.23
N GLY A 323 4.66 -32.76 -0.96
CA GLY A 323 3.71 -32.92 0.14
C GLY A 323 2.37 -32.19 -0.06
N ALA A 324 2.06 -31.70 -1.27
CA ALA A 324 0.74 -31.15 -1.57
C ALA A 324 -0.32 -32.26 -1.56
N PRO A 325 -1.53 -32.00 -1.03
CA PRO A 325 -2.59 -32.99 -1.08
C PRO A 325 -3.06 -33.28 -2.52
N PRO A 326 -3.69 -34.44 -2.78
CA PRO A 326 -4.00 -34.89 -4.15
C PRO A 326 -4.90 -33.94 -4.96
N ASP A 327 -5.82 -33.24 -4.31
CA ASP A 327 -6.70 -32.24 -4.93
C ASP A 327 -5.91 -31.04 -5.46
N VAL A 328 -4.91 -30.59 -4.70
CA VAL A 328 -4.00 -29.50 -5.11
C VAL A 328 -3.15 -29.95 -6.30
N GLN A 329 -2.62 -31.17 -6.27
CA GLN A 329 -1.84 -31.73 -7.38
C GLN A 329 -2.69 -31.85 -8.66
N GLN A 330 -3.95 -32.28 -8.53
CA GLN A 330 -4.88 -32.36 -9.65
C GLN A 330 -5.16 -30.98 -10.26
N LYS A 331 -5.41 -29.96 -9.44
CA LYS A 331 -5.60 -28.57 -9.91
C LYS A 331 -4.35 -28.05 -10.62
N LEU A 332 -3.16 -28.30 -10.08
CA LEU A 332 -1.91 -27.94 -10.75
C LEU A 332 -1.77 -28.64 -12.11
N ALA A 333 -2.13 -29.92 -12.20
CA ALA A 333 -2.14 -30.67 -13.46
C ALA A 333 -3.09 -30.06 -14.50
N GLU A 334 -4.28 -29.62 -14.07
CA GLU A 334 -5.24 -28.93 -14.91
C GLU A 334 -4.65 -27.64 -15.49
N VAL A 335 -4.09 -26.77 -14.64
CA VAL A 335 -3.47 -25.50 -15.07
C VAL A 335 -2.31 -25.75 -16.05
N VAL A 336 -1.46 -26.74 -15.79
CA VAL A 336 -0.36 -27.14 -16.70
C VAL A 336 -0.90 -27.66 -18.04
N SER A 337 -2.00 -28.40 -18.03
CA SER A 337 -2.62 -28.95 -19.25
C SER A 337 -3.20 -27.84 -20.13
N ASN A 338 -3.80 -26.82 -19.51
CA ASN A 338 -4.43 -25.67 -20.18
C ASN A 338 -3.42 -24.62 -20.62
N ASN A 339 -2.21 -24.62 -20.06
CA ASN A 339 -1.15 -23.70 -20.46
C ASN A 339 -0.78 -23.86 -21.95
N LYS A 340 -0.59 -22.72 -22.64
CA LYS A 340 -0.28 -22.62 -24.07
C LYS A 340 1.03 -21.85 -24.34
N SER A 341 1.84 -21.59 -23.31
CA SER A 341 3.12 -20.90 -23.47
C SER A 341 4.21 -21.85 -23.97
N VAL A 342 5.31 -21.27 -24.43
CA VAL A 342 6.52 -22.02 -24.86
C VAL A 342 7.14 -22.85 -23.72
N LEU A 343 6.81 -22.55 -22.46
CA LEU A 343 7.31 -23.25 -21.27
C LEU A 343 6.42 -24.40 -20.80
N LYS A 344 5.32 -24.73 -21.50
CA LYS A 344 4.42 -25.84 -21.15
C LYS A 344 5.16 -27.15 -20.86
N LYS A 345 6.16 -27.49 -21.69
CA LYS A 345 6.96 -28.72 -21.53
C LYS A 345 7.76 -28.71 -20.23
N ALA A 346 8.31 -27.56 -19.83
CA ALA A 346 9.03 -27.40 -18.57
C ALA A 346 8.07 -27.53 -17.37
N ALA A 347 6.88 -26.93 -17.45
CA ALA A 347 5.85 -27.07 -16.41
C ALA A 347 5.39 -28.53 -16.24
N LYS A 348 5.16 -29.27 -17.33
CA LYS A 348 4.88 -30.72 -17.27
C LYS A 348 6.01 -31.51 -16.61
N LYS A 349 7.26 -31.20 -16.96
CA LYS A 349 8.42 -31.87 -16.35
C LYS A 349 8.50 -31.61 -14.84
N ALA A 350 8.23 -30.38 -14.40
CA ALA A 350 8.19 -30.05 -12.98
C ALA A 350 7.09 -30.83 -12.26
N LEU A 351 5.90 -30.94 -12.85
CA LEU A 351 4.79 -31.69 -12.27
C LEU A 351 5.09 -33.20 -12.14
N HIS A 352 5.78 -33.79 -13.12
CA HIS A 352 6.20 -35.19 -13.06
C HIS A 352 7.32 -35.47 -12.05
N ALA A 353 7.95 -34.43 -11.50
CA ALA A 353 8.99 -34.55 -10.48
C ALA A 353 8.44 -34.44 -9.04
N LEU A 354 7.14 -34.17 -8.89
CA LEU A 354 6.42 -34.34 -7.63
C LEU A 354 6.21 -35.83 -7.34
#